data_AF-A0A7C4PUI8-F1
#
_entry.id   AF-A0A7C4PUI8-F1
#
_cell.length_a   1.000
_cell.length_b   1.000
_cell.length_c   1.000
_cell.angle_alpha   90.00
_cell.angle_beta   90.00
_cell.angle_gamma   90.00
#
_symmetry.space_group_name_H-M   'P 1'
#
loop_
_entity.id
_entity.type
_entity.pdbx_description
1 polymer ?
#
loop_
_entity_poly.entity_id
_entity_poly.type
_entity_poly.pdbx_seq_one_letter_code
_entity_poly.pdbx_strand_id
1 'polypeptide(L)'
;MHVYDQRFSGHCIRMRPSRANQCYAIAELVRPWEVADLIQDVPRWMLPRGHSLAADVARWLGTQLSEGTLRYIADPVRPYGYDHWCSPAATLERGGGDCDDLAILGASLLLAGGVDAWVVVGTFRQGWRAGGHAWIEGVDERGGFLIEATSGRLVRHMRPPQYQASLLLGPGSCERAA
;
A
#
# COMPACT_ATOMS: atom_id res chain seq x y z
N MET A 1 27.12 5.04 -3.43
CA MET A 1 27.01 4.45 -4.78
C MET A 1 25.55 4.08 -5.00
N HIS A 2 24.78 4.96 -5.63
CA HIS A 2 23.36 4.71 -5.92
C HIS A 2 23.27 3.88 -7.20
N VAL A 3 22.88 2.61 -7.07
CA VAL A 3 22.65 1.73 -8.21
C VAL A 3 21.16 1.75 -8.52
N TYR A 4 20.72 2.77 -9.25
CA TYR A 4 19.40 2.80 -9.87
C TYR A 4 19.51 2.07 -11.20
N ASP A 5 18.95 0.86 -11.28
CA ASP A 5 18.90 0.08 -12.52
C ASP A 5 17.47 0.18 -13.08
N GLN A 6 17.32 1.12 -14.01
CA GLN A 6 16.22 1.29 -14.97
C GLN A 6 14.84 1.74 -14.43
N ARG A 7 14.46 2.97 -14.79
CA ARG A 7 13.05 3.43 -14.80
C ARG A 7 12.28 2.62 -15.85
N PHE A 8 11.49 1.65 -15.42
CA PHE A 8 10.55 0.96 -16.31
C PHE A 8 9.28 1.80 -16.36
N SER A 9 9.21 2.72 -17.33
CA SER A 9 8.19 3.77 -17.43
C SER A 9 8.14 4.67 -16.18
N GLY A 10 7.49 5.83 -16.20
CA GLY A 10 7.36 6.68 -15.00
C GLY A 10 6.52 6.06 -13.88
N HIS A 11 6.09 4.80 -14.02
CA HIS A 11 5.04 4.18 -13.22
C HIS A 11 5.50 2.94 -12.45
N CYS A 12 6.70 2.39 -12.70
CA CYS A 12 7.26 1.33 -11.87
C CYS A 12 8.76 1.52 -11.63
N ILE A 13 9.22 1.19 -10.42
CA ILE A 13 10.61 1.27 -10.00
C ILE A 13 11.11 -0.11 -9.65
N ARG A 14 12.12 -0.57 -10.40
CA ARG A 14 12.90 -1.74 -10.05
C ARG A 14 14.02 -1.36 -9.09
N MET A 15 14.12 -2.00 -7.95
CA MET A 15 15.13 -1.67 -6.94
C MET A 15 15.62 -2.87 -6.16
N ARG A 16 16.85 -2.78 -5.62
CA ARG A 16 17.27 -3.69 -4.54
C ARG A 16 16.60 -3.27 -3.24
N PRO A 17 16.00 -4.18 -2.46
CA PRO A 17 15.37 -3.83 -1.20
C PRO A 17 16.40 -3.24 -0.24
N SER A 18 16.23 -1.97 0.08
CA SER A 18 16.97 -1.28 1.12
C SER A 18 16.12 -0.11 1.59
N ARG A 19 16.32 0.33 2.83
CA ARG A 19 15.58 1.48 3.37
C ARG A 19 15.62 2.68 2.41
N ALA A 20 16.82 3.07 1.97
CA ALA A 20 16.99 4.23 1.10
C ALA A 20 16.22 4.11 -0.23
N ASN A 21 16.28 2.94 -0.87
CA ASN A 21 15.58 2.71 -2.13
C ASN A 21 14.06 2.66 -1.92
N GLN A 22 13.58 2.01 -0.85
CA GLN A 22 12.16 1.93 -0.53
C GLN A 22 11.58 3.31 -0.15
N CYS A 23 12.32 4.15 0.59
CA CYS A 23 11.92 5.54 0.84
C CYS A 23 11.76 6.30 -0.48
N TYR A 24 12.75 6.20 -1.38
CA TYR A 24 12.73 6.87 -2.68
C TYR A 24 11.56 6.37 -3.53
N ALA A 25 11.32 5.06 -3.57
CA ALA A 25 10.23 4.48 -4.33
C ALA A 25 8.86 5.00 -3.87
N ILE A 26 8.63 5.12 -2.56
CA ILE A 26 7.35 5.62 -2.03
C ILE A 26 7.15 7.11 -2.29
N ALA A 27 8.20 7.92 -2.18
CA ALA A 27 8.14 9.33 -2.55
C ALA A 27 7.71 9.52 -4.01
N GLU A 28 8.08 8.60 -4.89
CA GLU A 28 7.75 8.65 -6.31
C GLU A 28 6.44 7.95 -6.69
N LEU A 29 6.04 6.88 -5.98
CA LEU A 29 4.97 5.96 -6.42
C LEU A 29 3.67 6.10 -5.64
N VAL A 30 3.67 6.65 -4.42
CA VAL A 30 2.41 7.02 -3.77
C VAL A 30 1.89 8.29 -4.40
N ARG A 31 0.85 8.15 -5.23
CA ARG A 31 0.33 9.19 -6.12
C ARG A 31 -1.18 9.33 -5.97
N PRO A 32 -1.65 10.10 -4.97
CA PRO A 32 -3.09 10.27 -4.73
C PRO A 32 -3.85 10.81 -5.95
N TRP A 33 -3.20 11.62 -6.78
CA TRP A 33 -3.83 12.18 -7.99
C TRP A 33 -4.10 11.14 -9.09
N GLU A 34 -3.44 9.98 -9.10
CA GLU A 34 -3.70 8.91 -10.08
C GLU A 34 -4.99 8.14 -9.79
N VAL A 35 -5.60 8.34 -8.62
CA VAL A 35 -6.81 7.63 -8.17
C VAL A 35 -7.89 8.55 -7.60
N ALA A 36 -7.72 9.87 -7.77
CA ALA A 36 -8.63 10.85 -7.20
C ALA A 36 -10.05 10.74 -7.79
N ASP A 37 -10.18 10.29 -9.03
CA ASP A 37 -11.44 10.02 -9.71
C ASP A 37 -12.20 8.81 -9.15
N LEU A 38 -11.49 7.89 -8.48
CA LEU A 38 -12.09 6.74 -7.79
C LEU A 38 -12.67 7.13 -6.41
N ILE A 39 -12.30 8.31 -5.89
CA ILE A 39 -12.83 8.83 -4.63
C ILE A 39 -14.02 9.73 -4.94
N GLN A 40 -15.20 9.34 -4.47
CA GLN A 40 -16.37 10.19 -4.58
C GLN A 40 -16.20 11.42 -3.68
N ASP A 41 -16.26 12.61 -4.27
CA ASP A 41 -16.30 13.87 -3.53
C ASP A 41 -17.69 14.09 -2.94
N VAL A 42 -17.96 13.40 -1.84
CA VAL A 42 -19.17 13.59 -1.04
C VAL A 42 -18.81 14.50 0.14
N PRO A 43 -19.46 15.67 0.27
CA PRO A 43 -19.19 16.55 1.40
C PRO A 43 -19.33 15.80 2.73
N ARG A 44 -18.37 15.97 3.65
CA ARG A 44 -18.34 15.21 4.91
C ARG A 44 -19.64 15.27 5.72
N TRP A 45 -20.37 16.38 5.65
CA TRP A 45 -21.66 16.56 6.33
C TRP A 45 -22.81 15.73 5.74
N MET A 46 -22.67 15.22 4.51
CA MET A 46 -23.61 14.29 3.88
C MET A 46 -23.28 12.82 4.21
N LEU A 47 -22.07 12.53 4.69
CA LEU A 47 -21.67 11.17 5.03
C LEU A 47 -22.36 10.72 6.33
N PRO A 48 -22.76 9.44 6.44
CA PRO A 48 -23.31 8.91 7.68
C PRO A 48 -22.37 9.13 8.87
N ARG A 49 -22.93 9.35 10.06
CA ARG A 49 -22.11 9.38 11.29
C ARG A 49 -21.30 8.10 11.42
N GLY A 50 -20.00 8.23 11.68
CA GLY A 50 -19.09 7.09 11.80
C GLY A 50 -18.67 6.48 10.47
N HIS A 51 -18.94 7.15 9.34
CA HIS A 51 -18.34 6.84 8.06
C HIS A 51 -16.81 6.78 8.18
N SER A 52 -16.20 5.90 7.38
CA SER A 52 -14.77 5.65 7.47
C SER A 52 -14.25 5.28 6.09
N LEU A 53 -13.54 6.21 5.46
CA LEU A 53 -12.90 5.97 4.16
C LEU A 53 -11.97 4.75 4.20
N ALA A 54 -11.26 4.51 5.32
CA ALA A 54 -10.43 3.32 5.49
C ALA A 54 -11.21 2.01 5.41
N ALA A 55 -12.48 2.00 5.81
CA ALA A 55 -13.34 0.83 5.69
C ALA A 55 -13.85 0.66 4.25
N ASP A 56 -14.09 1.75 3.54
CA ASP A 56 -14.52 1.70 2.14
C ASP A 56 -13.38 1.29 1.21
N VAL A 57 -12.18 1.84 1.40
CA VAL A 57 -10.97 1.41 0.67
C VAL A 57 -10.66 -0.06 0.96
N ALA A 58 -10.71 -0.49 2.22
CA ALA A 58 -10.50 -1.89 2.60
C ALA A 58 -11.52 -2.82 1.92
N ARG A 59 -12.81 -2.44 1.95
CA ARG A 59 -13.87 -3.20 1.30
C ARG A 59 -13.69 -3.24 -0.21
N TRP A 60 -13.37 -2.10 -0.83
CA TRP A 60 -13.14 -2.00 -2.27
C TRP A 60 -11.99 -2.91 -2.69
N LEU A 61 -10.83 -2.84 -2.02
CA LEU A 61 -9.69 -3.72 -2.29
C LEU A 61 -10.09 -5.20 -2.16
N GLY A 62 -10.77 -5.57 -1.08
CA GLY A 62 -11.24 -6.93 -0.85
C GLY A 62 -12.19 -7.42 -1.94
N THR A 63 -13.14 -6.58 -2.37
CA THR A 63 -14.05 -6.88 -3.48
C THR A 63 -13.29 -7.09 -4.78
N GLN A 64 -12.42 -6.15 -5.18
CA GLN A 64 -11.64 -6.26 -6.42
C GLN A 64 -10.80 -7.54 -6.47
N LEU A 65 -10.18 -7.93 -5.35
CA LEU A 65 -9.38 -9.15 -5.23
C LEU A 65 -10.25 -10.42 -5.27
N SER A 66 -11.39 -10.41 -4.58
CA SER A 66 -12.30 -11.57 -4.54
C SER A 66 -13.00 -11.83 -5.88
N GLU A 67 -13.29 -10.78 -6.65
CA GLU A 67 -13.89 -10.85 -7.98
C GLU A 67 -12.85 -11.11 -9.08
N GLY A 68 -11.56 -10.98 -8.76
CA GLY A 68 -10.45 -11.21 -9.69
C GLY A 68 -10.22 -10.08 -10.70
N THR A 69 -10.84 -8.91 -10.47
CA THR A 69 -10.59 -7.65 -11.19
C THR A 69 -9.21 -7.10 -10.86
N LEU A 70 -8.81 -7.20 -9.59
CA LEU A 70 -7.41 -7.11 -9.18
C LEU A 70 -6.90 -8.51 -8.81
N ARG A 71 -5.64 -8.80 -9.13
CA ARG A 71 -5.00 -10.09 -8.87
C ARG A 71 -3.69 -9.89 -8.12
N TYR A 72 -3.35 -10.87 -7.29
CA TYR A 72 -2.00 -10.97 -6.77
C TYR A 72 -1.06 -11.41 -7.89
N ILE A 73 -0.12 -10.55 -8.26
CA ILE A 73 0.86 -10.81 -9.32
C ILE A 73 2.25 -10.63 -8.73
N ALA A 74 2.85 -11.75 -8.31
CA ALA A 74 4.21 -11.74 -7.79
C ALA A 74 5.20 -11.15 -8.80
N ASP A 75 6.22 -10.48 -8.28
CA ASP A 75 7.36 -10.07 -9.08
C ASP A 75 8.00 -11.22 -9.87
N PRO A 76 8.52 -10.94 -11.09
CA PRO A 76 9.18 -11.95 -11.90
C PRO A 76 10.32 -12.61 -11.13
N VAL A 77 10.34 -13.94 -11.18
CA VAL A 77 11.23 -14.77 -10.35
C VAL A 77 12.70 -14.44 -10.62
N ARG A 78 13.43 -14.30 -9.50
CA ARG A 78 14.86 -14.00 -9.34
C ARG A 78 15.77 -14.68 -10.38
N PRO A 79 16.90 -14.03 -10.69
CA PRO A 79 18.09 -14.41 -9.92
C PRO A 79 18.62 -13.33 -8.95
N TYR A 80 18.09 -12.10 -8.96
CA TYR A 80 18.88 -10.96 -8.45
C TYR A 80 18.33 -10.20 -7.24
N GLY A 81 17.23 -10.63 -6.62
CA GLY A 81 16.72 -10.01 -5.39
C GLY A 81 16.37 -8.53 -5.55
N TYR A 82 15.74 -8.18 -6.67
CA TYR A 82 15.13 -6.87 -6.89
C TYR A 82 13.62 -6.99 -6.69
N ASP A 83 13.03 -5.92 -6.15
CA ASP A 83 11.58 -5.71 -6.11
C ASP A 83 11.19 -4.72 -7.23
N HIS A 84 9.97 -4.83 -7.75
CA HIS A 84 9.36 -3.91 -8.70
C HIS A 84 8.10 -3.33 -8.06
N TRP A 85 8.20 -2.08 -7.63
CA TRP A 85 7.06 -1.37 -7.06
C TRP A 85 6.44 -0.51 -8.15
N CYS A 86 5.12 -0.50 -8.24
CA CYS A 86 4.36 0.23 -9.24
C CYS A 86 3.43 1.27 -8.62
N SER A 87 3.13 2.30 -9.42
CA SER A 87 2.21 3.37 -9.06
C SER A 87 0.77 2.87 -9.19
N PRO A 88 -0.21 3.56 -8.55
CA PRO A 88 -1.62 3.18 -8.61
C PRO A 88 -2.12 2.96 -10.05
N ALA A 89 -1.81 3.87 -10.98
CA ALA A 89 -2.25 3.74 -12.37
C ALA A 89 -1.70 2.48 -13.04
N ALA A 90 -0.41 2.16 -12.84
CA ALA A 90 0.19 0.94 -13.38
C ALA A 90 -0.41 -0.33 -12.75
N THR A 91 -0.64 -0.34 -11.43
CA THR A 91 -1.30 -1.47 -10.75
C THR A 91 -2.71 -1.70 -11.28
N LEU A 92 -3.48 -0.63 -11.50
CA LEU A 92 -4.84 -0.70 -12.05
C LEU A 92 -4.83 -1.16 -13.52
N GLU A 93 -3.98 -0.59 -14.37
CA GLU A 93 -3.85 -0.97 -15.79
C GLU A 93 -3.42 -2.42 -15.97
N ARG A 94 -2.50 -2.90 -15.12
CA ARG A 94 -2.05 -4.30 -15.09
C ARG A 94 -3.12 -5.26 -14.55
N GLY A 95 -4.16 -4.74 -13.88
CA GLY A 95 -5.15 -5.55 -13.19
C GLY A 95 -4.61 -6.24 -11.93
N GLY A 96 -3.59 -5.65 -11.28
CA GLY A 96 -3.00 -6.21 -10.07
C GLY A 96 -1.51 -5.94 -9.89
N GLY A 97 -0.99 -6.50 -8.81
CA GLY A 97 0.39 -6.37 -8.34
C GLY A 97 0.60 -7.26 -7.12
N ASP A 98 1.75 -7.21 -6.48
CA ASP A 98 1.98 -7.96 -5.24
C ASP A 98 1.63 -7.12 -3.98
N CYS A 99 2.18 -7.48 -2.82
CA CYS A 99 1.82 -6.83 -1.57
C CYS A 99 2.15 -5.33 -1.53
N ASP A 100 3.24 -4.88 -2.17
CA ASP A 100 3.66 -3.48 -2.10
C ASP A 100 2.92 -2.61 -3.13
N ASP A 101 2.74 -3.08 -4.36
CA ASP A 101 1.87 -2.46 -5.36
C ASP A 101 0.46 -2.18 -4.82
N LEU A 102 -0.16 -3.19 -4.20
CA LEU A 102 -1.51 -3.08 -3.65
C LEU A 102 -1.52 -2.16 -2.42
N ALA A 103 -0.45 -2.13 -1.63
CA ALA A 103 -0.32 -1.20 -0.52
C ALA A 103 -0.15 0.25 -1.00
N ILE A 104 0.63 0.49 -2.06
CA ILE A 104 0.81 1.80 -2.70
C ILE A 104 -0.53 2.31 -3.26
N LEU A 105 -1.29 1.44 -3.94
CA LEU A 105 -2.63 1.76 -4.44
C LEU A 105 -3.57 2.15 -3.29
N GLY A 106 -3.67 1.33 -2.24
CA GLY A 106 -4.54 1.60 -1.10
C GLY A 106 -4.16 2.85 -0.32
N ALA A 107 -2.86 3.09 -0.09
CA ALA A 107 -2.38 4.31 0.55
C ALA A 107 -2.69 5.55 -0.30
N SER A 108 -2.54 5.47 -1.62
CA SER A 108 -2.87 6.58 -2.53
C SER A 108 -4.37 6.91 -2.51
N LEU A 109 -5.25 5.91 -2.46
CA LEU A 109 -6.71 6.11 -2.32
C LEU A 109 -7.07 6.83 -1.01
N LEU A 110 -6.44 6.43 0.10
CA LEU A 110 -6.68 7.05 1.41
C LEU A 110 -6.23 8.51 1.44
N LEU A 111 -5.02 8.76 0.95
CA LEU A 111 -4.47 10.11 0.86
C LEU A 111 -5.29 11.00 -0.08
N ALA A 112 -5.82 10.45 -1.18
CA ALA A 112 -6.69 11.17 -2.11
C ALA A 112 -8.00 11.63 -1.43
N GLY A 113 -8.54 10.82 -0.52
CA GLY A 113 -9.67 11.22 0.32
C GLY A 113 -9.31 11.93 1.62
N GLY A 114 -8.05 12.37 1.78
CA GLY A 114 -7.59 13.18 2.90
C GLY A 114 -7.46 12.41 4.23
N VAL A 115 -7.17 11.11 4.17
CA VAL A 115 -6.81 10.28 5.33
C VAL A 115 -5.32 10.02 5.33
N ASP A 116 -4.65 10.39 6.43
CA ASP A 116 -3.23 10.14 6.62
C ASP A 116 -2.96 8.62 6.67
N ALA A 117 -2.16 8.16 5.72
CA ALA A 117 -1.83 6.75 5.55
C ALA A 117 -0.39 6.56 5.07
N TRP A 118 0.17 5.40 5.42
CA TRP A 118 1.52 4.97 5.09
C TRP A 118 1.49 3.58 4.48
N VAL A 119 2.39 3.35 3.53
CA VAL A 119 2.80 2.00 3.15
C VAL A 119 3.75 1.51 4.23
N VAL A 120 3.43 0.38 4.84
CA VAL A 120 4.25 -0.25 5.86
C VAL A 120 4.91 -1.48 5.28
N VAL A 121 6.22 -1.56 5.39
CA VAL A 121 7.00 -2.75 5.01
C VAL A 121 7.55 -3.41 6.26
N GLY A 122 7.45 -4.73 6.31
CA GLY A 122 7.92 -5.50 7.44
C GLY A 122 7.88 -6.99 7.19
N THR A 123 7.62 -7.75 8.24
CA THR A 123 7.48 -9.21 8.20
C THR A 123 6.08 -9.62 8.61
N PHE A 124 5.47 -10.50 7.82
CA PHE A 124 4.24 -11.20 8.19
C PHE A 124 4.57 -12.64 8.61
N ARG A 125 4.05 -13.07 9.75
CA ARG A 125 4.28 -14.40 10.33
C ARG A 125 2.99 -15.23 10.33
N GLN A 126 3.06 -16.40 9.71
CA GLN A 126 1.98 -17.39 9.72
C GLN A 126 2.52 -18.73 10.25
N GLY A 127 2.31 -18.98 11.55
CA GLY A 127 2.91 -20.11 12.25
C GLY A 127 4.45 -20.03 12.23
N TRP A 128 5.10 -21.07 11.71
CA TRP A 128 6.56 -21.15 11.57
C TRP A 128 7.11 -20.41 10.34
N ARG A 129 6.24 -19.97 9.42
CA ARG A 129 6.65 -19.26 8.21
C ARG A 129 6.66 -17.75 8.48
N ALA A 130 7.69 -17.09 7.97
CA ALA A 130 7.82 -15.64 7.98
C ALA A 130 8.28 -15.19 6.59
N GLY A 131 7.71 -14.10 6.09
CA GLY A 131 8.07 -13.51 4.81
C GLY A 131 8.04 -11.99 4.87
N GLY A 132 8.81 -11.35 3.98
CA GLY A 132 8.66 -9.92 3.72
C GLY A 132 7.23 -9.63 3.27
N HIS A 133 6.66 -8.55 3.76
CA HIS A 133 5.27 -8.19 3.48
C HIS A 133 5.09 -6.68 3.51
N ALA A 134 4.12 -6.20 2.75
CA ALA A 134 3.68 -4.81 2.75
C ALA A 134 2.18 -4.70 3.00
N TRP A 135 1.77 -3.68 3.73
CA TRP A 135 0.38 -3.39 4.08
C TRP A 135 0.20 -1.88 4.28
N ILE A 136 -1.02 -1.44 4.59
CA ILE A 136 -1.32 -0.03 4.82
C ILE A 136 -1.60 0.19 6.30
N GLU A 137 -1.07 1.24 6.88
CA GLU A 137 -1.49 1.76 8.19
C GLU A 137 -1.86 3.23 8.08
N GLY A 138 -2.72 3.69 8.97
CA GLY A 138 -3.13 5.08 9.02
C GLY A 138 -3.94 5.41 10.25
N VAL A 139 -4.40 6.65 10.32
CA VAL A 139 -5.27 7.13 11.39
C VAL A 139 -6.44 7.89 10.78
N ASP A 140 -7.67 7.55 11.19
CA ASP A 140 -8.87 8.31 10.86
C ASP A 140 -9.62 8.70 12.16
N GLU A 141 -10.83 9.25 12.03
CA GLU A 141 -11.67 9.66 13.16
C GLU A 141 -12.04 8.50 14.11
N ARG A 142 -11.83 7.24 13.69
CA ARG A 142 -12.07 6.03 14.47
C ARG A 142 -10.79 5.47 15.09
N GLY A 143 -9.67 6.18 14.93
CA GLY A 143 -8.35 5.82 15.44
C GLY A 143 -7.47 5.09 14.44
N GLY A 144 -6.38 4.50 14.95
CA GLY A 144 -5.42 3.76 14.12
C GLY A 144 -6.04 2.56 13.42
N PHE A 145 -5.59 2.29 12.20
CA PHE A 145 -6.02 1.14 11.41
C PHE A 145 -4.85 0.48 10.67
N LEU A 146 -5.08 -0.77 10.29
CA LEU A 146 -4.27 -1.54 9.36
C LEU A 146 -5.19 -2.11 8.27
N ILE A 147 -4.79 -2.02 7.00
CA ILE A 147 -5.44 -2.72 5.89
C ILE A 147 -4.44 -3.70 5.30
N GLU A 148 -4.81 -4.99 5.33
CA GLU A 148 -4.06 -6.03 4.62
C GLU A 148 -4.24 -5.86 3.11
N ALA A 149 -3.18 -5.41 2.44
CA ALA A 149 -3.22 -5.04 1.03
C ALA A 149 -3.64 -6.21 0.11
N THR A 150 -3.32 -7.44 0.49
CA THR A 150 -3.59 -8.64 -0.31
C THR A 150 -4.96 -9.30 -0.05
N SER A 151 -5.77 -8.76 0.85
CA SER A 151 -7.12 -9.29 1.13
C SER A 151 -8.19 -8.22 1.39
N GLY A 152 -7.80 -6.95 1.55
CA GLY A 152 -8.70 -5.89 2.00
C GLY A 152 -9.12 -6.03 3.47
N ARG A 153 -8.48 -6.90 4.27
CA ARG A 153 -8.85 -7.06 5.69
C ARG A 153 -8.47 -5.80 6.48
N LEU A 154 -9.48 -5.13 7.02
CA LEU A 154 -9.32 -4.01 7.94
C LEU A 154 -9.19 -4.50 9.39
N VAL A 155 -8.17 -4.01 10.10
CA VAL A 155 -7.96 -4.16 11.54
C VAL A 155 -7.94 -2.78 12.19
N ARG A 156 -8.53 -2.65 13.37
CA ARG A 156 -8.61 -1.38 14.12
C ARG A 156 -7.80 -1.43 15.41
N HIS A 157 -7.35 -0.25 15.84
CA HIS A 157 -6.70 0.05 17.11
C HIS A 157 -5.30 -0.51 17.28
N MET A 158 -5.12 -1.84 17.16
CA MET A 158 -3.83 -2.48 17.39
C MET A 158 -3.45 -3.38 16.21
N ARG A 159 -2.19 -3.22 15.78
CA ARG A 159 -1.57 -4.13 14.81
C ARG A 159 -1.56 -5.56 15.37
N PRO A 160 -2.03 -6.57 14.62
CA PRO A 160 -1.92 -7.96 15.08
C PRO A 160 -0.44 -8.37 15.22
N PRO A 161 -0.08 -9.21 16.20
CA PRO A 161 1.32 -9.56 16.48
C PRO A 161 2.02 -10.33 15.34
N GLN A 162 1.23 -10.82 14.38
CA GLN A 162 1.73 -11.45 13.15
C GLN A 162 2.44 -10.46 12.22
N TYR A 163 2.09 -9.17 12.32
CA TYR A 163 2.61 -8.09 11.51
C TYR A 163 3.69 -7.37 12.31
N GLN A 164 4.93 -7.44 11.84
CA GLN A 164 6.07 -6.81 12.48
C GLN A 164 6.59 -5.75 11.52
N ALA A 165 6.23 -4.49 11.76
CA ALA A 165 6.65 -3.38 10.92
C ALA A 165 8.15 -3.14 11.04
N SER A 166 8.79 -2.83 9.92
CA SER A 166 10.19 -2.39 9.88
C SER A 166 10.28 -0.92 9.48
N LEU A 167 9.46 -0.51 8.50
CA LEU A 167 9.44 0.85 7.95
C LEU A 167 8.00 1.33 7.80
N LEU A 168 7.78 2.61 8.13
CA LEU A 168 6.57 3.36 7.77
C LEU A 168 6.98 4.36 6.68
N LEU A 169 6.34 4.27 5.52
CA LEU A 169 6.73 4.99 4.32
C LEU A 169 5.55 5.85 3.84
N GLY A 170 5.75 7.15 3.75
CA GLY A 170 4.82 8.11 3.16
C GLY A 170 5.53 9.00 2.14
N PRO A 171 4.79 9.78 1.32
CA PRO A 171 5.39 10.60 0.25
C PRO A 171 6.50 11.56 0.71
N GLY A 172 6.45 12.00 1.97
CA GLY A 172 7.46 12.88 2.59
C GLY A 172 8.10 12.31 3.84
N SER A 173 7.87 11.04 4.18
CA SER A 173 8.34 10.44 5.44
C SER A 173 8.87 9.02 5.24
N CYS A 174 9.96 8.70 5.95
CA CYS A 174 10.55 7.37 5.92
C CYS A 174 11.13 7.00 7.28
N GLU A 175 10.28 6.40 8.10
CA GLU A 175 10.54 6.18 9.51
C GLU A 175 10.79 4.70 9.79
N ARG A 176 11.60 4.41 10.80
CA ARG A 176 11.67 3.05 11.35
C ARG A 176 10.44 2.86 12.23
N ALA A 177 9.80 1.71 12.11
CA ALA A 177 8.76 1.33 13.05
C ALA A 177 9.36 1.19 14.47
N ALA A 178 8.63 1.71 15.46
CA ALA A 178 8.92 1.49 16.88
C ALA A 178 8.47 0.10 17.33
#